data_AF-A0AAX2GVT3-F1
#
_entry.id   AF-A0AAX2GVT3-F1
#
_cell.length_a   1.000
_cell.length_b   1.000
_cell.length_c   1.000
_cell.angle_alpha   90.00
_cell.angle_beta   90.00
_cell.angle_gamma   90.00
#
_symmetry.space_group_name_H-M   'P 1'
#
loop_
_entity.id
_entity.type
_entity.pdbx_description
1 polymer ?
#
loop_
_entity_poly.entity_id
_entity_poly.type
_entity_poly.pdbx_seq_one_letter_code
_entity_poly.pdbx_strand_id
1 'polypeptide(L)'
;MSYILFIVALLIIICISSYYTWNIYKVNKFEIIDNILIVKGLFGFKISLSEIENAKIEKTLKGFFIVISLKNGTKRGFIIPNASNSYEVCTRFKQEMEANQIPVHLH
;
A
#
# COMPACT_ATOMS: atom_id res chain seq x y z
N MET A 1 1.37 43.86 15.49
CA MET A 1 0.79 43.35 14.23
C MET A 1 1.68 42.35 13.47
N SER A 2 3.00 42.26 13.71
CA SER A 2 3.88 41.32 12.96
C SER A 2 3.89 39.86 13.45
N TYR A 3 3.59 39.61 14.73
CA TYR A 3 3.67 38.27 15.34
C TYR A 3 2.50 37.35 14.95
N ILE A 4 1.30 37.93 14.80
CA ILE A 4 0.09 37.20 14.41
C ILE A 4 0.25 36.65 12.98
N LEU A 5 0.82 37.43 12.07
CA LEU A 5 1.09 37.02 10.69
C LEU A 5 2.08 35.84 10.62
N PHE A 6 3.08 35.81 11.50
CA PHE A 6 4.06 34.72 11.58
C PHE A 6 3.43 33.40 12.06
N ILE A 7 2.58 33.46 13.10
CA ILE A 7 1.88 32.28 13.62
C ILE A 7 0.93 31.70 12.56
N VAL A 8 0.19 32.56 11.86
CA VAL A 8 -0.74 32.13 10.81
C VAL A 8 0.01 31.42 9.67
N ALA A 9 1.16 31.95 9.24
CA ALA A 9 2.00 31.30 8.24
C ALA A 9 2.51 29.92 8.71
N LEU A 10 2.93 29.80 9.97
CA LEU A 10 3.40 28.54 10.53
C LEU A 10 2.30 27.46 10.58
N LEU A 11 1.08 27.86 10.97
CA LEU A 11 -0.09 26.98 11.00
C LEU A 11 -0.48 26.51 9.59
N ILE A 12 -0.41 27.39 8.59
CA ILE A 12 -0.67 27.03 7.19
C ILE A 12 0.34 25.97 6.71
N ILE A 13 1.64 26.16 7.00
CA ILE A 13 2.69 25.20 6.63
C ILE A 13 2.46 23.84 7.31
N ILE A 14 2.10 23.83 8.60
CA ILE A 14 1.79 22.58 9.35
C ILE A 14 0.53 21.91 8.78
N CYS A 15 -0.53 22.67 8.48
CA CYS A 15 -1.75 22.15 7.87
C CYS A 15 -1.51 21.57 6.48
N ILE A 16 -0.74 22.25 5.62
CA ILE A 16 -0.38 21.76 4.29
C ILE A 16 0.48 20.49 4.41
N SER A 17 1.49 20.50 5.29
CA SER A 17 2.34 19.33 5.51
C SER A 17 1.54 18.13 6.03
N SER A 18 0.60 18.37 6.95
CA SER A 18 -0.31 17.34 7.46
C SER A 18 -1.26 16.83 6.39
N TYR A 19 -1.76 17.70 5.50
CA TYR A 19 -2.59 17.33 4.36
C TYR A 19 -1.82 16.48 3.34
N TYR A 20 -0.60 16.86 2.98
CA TYR A 20 0.26 16.04 2.10
C TYR A 20 0.60 14.70 2.73
N THR A 21 0.89 14.68 4.03
CA THR A 21 1.15 13.44 4.78
C THR A 21 -0.09 12.55 4.74
N TRP A 22 -1.27 13.09 5.06
CA TRP A 22 -2.54 12.35 4.99
C TRP A 22 -2.87 11.84 3.59
N ASN A 23 -2.62 12.63 2.54
CA ASN A 23 -2.91 12.23 1.17
C ASN A 23 -1.99 11.09 0.70
N ILE A 24 -0.71 11.08 1.10
CA ILE A 24 0.21 9.96 0.84
C ILE A 24 -0.27 8.67 1.54
N TYR A 25 -0.92 8.77 2.70
CA TYR A 25 -1.46 7.62 3.41
C TYR A 25 -2.86 7.18 2.94
N LYS A 26 -3.58 8.00 2.16
CA LYS A 26 -4.96 7.71 1.69
C LYS A 26 -5.05 7.12 0.29
N VAL A 27 -3.95 7.05 -0.47
CA VAL A 27 -3.96 6.43 -1.80
C VAL A 27 -3.91 4.91 -1.64
N ASN A 28 -4.86 4.21 -2.28
CA ASN A 28 -4.83 2.75 -2.45
C ASN A 28 -3.40 2.29 -2.73
N LYS A 29 -2.82 1.54 -1.79
CA LYS A 29 -1.41 1.12 -1.88
C LYS A 29 -1.16 0.15 -3.03
N PHE A 30 -2.21 -0.45 -3.58
CA PHE A 30 -2.13 -1.24 -4.79
C PHE A 30 -3.38 -1.03 -5.66
N GLU A 31 -3.21 -1.21 -6.96
CA GLU A 31 -4.26 -1.27 -7.97
C GLU A 31 -3.97 -2.43 -8.91
N ILE A 32 -5.01 -3.06 -9.44
CA ILE A 32 -4.91 -4.08 -10.48
C ILE A 32 -5.61 -3.51 -11.71
N ILE A 33 -4.86 -3.34 -12.79
CA ILE A 33 -5.35 -2.80 -14.07
C ILE A 33 -4.78 -3.69 -15.16
N ASP A 34 -5.62 -4.15 -16.09
CA ASP A 34 -5.21 -4.95 -17.25
C ASP A 34 -4.28 -6.15 -16.89
N ASN A 35 -4.63 -6.91 -15.85
CA ASN A 35 -3.82 -8.03 -15.31
C ASN A 35 -2.41 -7.64 -14.81
N ILE A 36 -2.20 -6.38 -14.45
CA ILE A 36 -0.96 -5.90 -13.84
C ILE A 36 -1.26 -5.44 -12.42
N LEU A 37 -0.55 -6.02 -11.45
CA LEU A 37 -0.51 -5.52 -10.08
C LEU A 37 0.43 -4.31 -10.03
N ILE A 38 -0.11 -3.16 -9.66
CA ILE A 38 0.60 -1.91 -9.47
C ILE A 38 0.61 -1.59 -7.99
N VAL A 39 1.78 -1.63 -7.35
CA VAL A 39 1.96 -1.20 -5.97
C VAL A 39 2.48 0.24 -5.97
N LYS A 40 1.75 1.14 -5.31
CA LYS A 40 2.06 2.57 -5.20
C LYS A 40 2.84 2.83 -3.89
N GLY A 41 3.96 3.54 -3.98
CA GLY A 41 4.79 3.91 -2.83
C GLY A 41 6.25 4.24 -3.20
N LEU A 42 7.08 4.53 -2.19
CA LEU A 42 8.51 4.88 -2.37
C LEU A 42 9.32 3.77 -3.08
N PHE A 43 8.90 2.52 -2.90
CA PHE A 43 9.43 1.32 -3.58
C PHE A 43 8.34 0.65 -4.42
N GLY A 44 7.48 1.45 -5.05
CA GLY A 44 6.40 0.95 -5.90
C GLY A 44 6.94 0.14 -7.06
N PHE A 45 6.18 -0.89 -7.46
CA PHE A 45 6.54 -1.78 -8.56
C PHE A 45 5.30 -2.19 -9.35
N LYS A 46 5.54 -2.64 -10.58
CA LYS A 46 4.51 -3.22 -11.45
C LYS A 46 4.91 -4.65 -11.79
N ILE A 47 3.98 -5.58 -11.63
CA ILE A 47 4.19 -7.01 -11.87
C ILE A 47 2.99 -7.55 -12.63
N SER A 48 3.20 -8.35 -13.67
CA SER A 48 2.09 -9.04 -14.31
C SER A 48 1.57 -10.15 -13.38
N LEU A 49 0.25 -10.26 -13.23
CA LEU A 49 -0.37 -11.35 -12.46
C LEU A 49 0.06 -12.73 -12.98
N SER A 50 0.35 -12.84 -14.28
CA SER A 50 0.84 -14.09 -14.88
C SER A 50 2.24 -14.52 -14.41
N GLU A 51 3.04 -13.58 -13.90
CA GLU A 51 4.37 -13.83 -13.34
C GLU A 51 4.31 -14.25 -11.87
N ILE A 52 3.18 -14.03 -11.21
CA ILE A 52 2.99 -14.37 -9.80
C ILE A 52 2.73 -15.87 -9.68
N GLU A 53 3.47 -16.51 -8.78
CA GLU A 53 3.29 -17.92 -8.42
C GLU A 53 2.39 -18.05 -7.19
N ASN A 54 2.67 -17.27 -6.14
CA ASN A 54 1.89 -17.23 -4.92
C ASN A 54 2.06 -15.89 -4.20
N ALA A 55 1.15 -15.60 -3.28
CA ALA A 55 1.30 -14.49 -2.34
C ALA A 55 1.13 -14.96 -0.89
N LYS A 56 1.72 -14.22 0.03
CA LYS A 56 1.63 -14.42 1.47
C LYS A 56 1.31 -13.10 2.14
N ILE A 57 0.37 -13.12 3.10
CA ILE A 57 0.05 -11.96 3.93
C ILE A 57 0.46 -12.30 5.36
N GLU A 58 1.34 -11.50 5.94
CA GLU A 58 1.83 -11.62 7.31
C GLU A 58 1.38 -10.41 8.14
N LYS A 59 0.79 -10.65 9.31
CA LYS A 59 0.45 -9.57 10.23
C LYS A 59 1.69 -9.19 11.06
N THR A 60 1.99 -7.90 11.08
CA THR A 60 3.09 -7.31 11.86
C THR A 60 2.57 -6.24 12.82
N LEU A 61 3.39 -5.85 13.80
CA LEU A 61 3.08 -4.73 14.70
C LEU A 61 2.82 -3.40 13.97
N LYS A 62 3.37 -3.25 12.77
CA LYS A 62 3.28 -2.02 11.96
C LYS A 62 2.15 -2.07 10.90
N GLY A 63 1.44 -3.20 10.76
CA GLY A 63 0.41 -3.41 9.74
C GLY A 63 0.52 -4.80 9.10
N PHE A 64 0.14 -4.93 7.84
CA PHE A 64 0.21 -6.17 7.07
C PHE A 64 1.37 -6.11 6.06
N PHE A 65 2.19 -7.15 6.04
CA PHE A 65 3.24 -7.33 5.07
C PHE A 65 2.77 -8.33 4.01
N ILE A 66 2.75 -7.89 2.75
CA ILE A 66 2.39 -8.75 1.62
C ILE A 66 3.68 -9.13 0.91
N VAL A 67 3.91 -10.43 0.77
CA VAL A 67 5.01 -11.02 0.02
C VAL A 67 4.44 -11.71 -1.20
N ILE A 68 5.04 -11.49 -2.35
CA ILE A 68 4.65 -12.04 -3.65
C ILE A 68 5.86 -12.82 -4.16
N SER A 69 5.68 -14.12 -4.37
CA SER A 69 6.66 -14.97 -5.03
C SER A 69 6.35 -15.02 -6.51
N LEU A 70 7.35 -14.75 -7.34
CA LEU A 70 7.26 -14.85 -8.79
C LEU A 70 7.76 -16.20 -9.27
N LYS A 71 7.26 -16.65 -10.42
CA LYS A 71 7.64 -17.92 -11.06
C LYS A 71 9.14 -18.05 -11.37
N ASN A 72 9.86 -16.93 -11.45
CA ASN A 72 11.31 -16.90 -11.65
C ASN A 72 12.11 -17.02 -10.34
N GLY A 73 11.46 -17.28 -9.20
CA GLY A 73 12.07 -17.38 -7.88
C GLY A 73 12.32 -16.04 -7.17
N THR A 74 12.05 -14.91 -7.82
CA THR A 74 12.18 -13.58 -7.21
C THR A 74 11.02 -13.33 -6.26
N LYS A 75 11.31 -12.72 -5.10
CA LYS A 75 10.29 -12.28 -4.15
C LYS A 75 10.19 -10.76 -4.14
N ARG A 76 8.97 -10.25 -4.14
CA ARG A 76 8.65 -8.83 -4.00
C ARG A 76 7.71 -8.66 -2.82
N GLY A 77 7.74 -7.53 -2.15
CA GLY A 77 6.83 -7.33 -1.03
C GLY A 77 6.60 -5.87 -0.73
N PHE A 78 5.49 -5.60 -0.06
CA PHE A 78 5.10 -4.26 0.33
C PHE A 78 4.32 -4.27 1.65
N ILE A 79 4.36 -3.13 2.35
CA ILE A 79 3.72 -2.96 3.65
C ILE A 79 2.45 -2.13 3.50
N ILE A 80 1.34 -2.70 3.96
CA ILE A 80 0.09 -1.98 4.26
C ILE A 80 0.15 -1.59 5.74
N PRO A 81 0.40 -0.31 6.07
CA PRO A 81 0.52 0.16 7.43
C PRO A 81 -0.81 -0.04 8.16
N ASN A 82 -0.72 -0.22 9.48
CA ASN A 82 -1.88 -0.39 10.32
C ASN A 82 -2.73 0.89 10.29
N ALA A 83 -3.84 0.83 9.56
CA ALA A 83 -4.79 1.90 9.37
C ALA A 83 -6.21 1.32 9.49
N SER A 84 -7.21 2.16 9.71
CA SER A 84 -8.61 1.74 9.88
C SER A 84 -9.14 0.90 8.71
N ASN A 85 -8.59 1.05 7.51
CA ASN A 85 -8.96 0.30 6.30
C ASN A 85 -7.95 -0.82 5.91
N SER A 86 -6.88 -1.04 6.68
CA SER A 86 -5.81 -1.97 6.31
C SER A 86 -6.30 -3.42 6.14
N TYR A 87 -7.27 -3.84 6.95
CA TYR A 87 -7.90 -5.16 6.84
C TYR A 87 -8.69 -5.30 5.53
N GLU A 88 -9.53 -4.31 5.22
CA GLU A 88 -10.32 -4.28 3.97
C GLU A 88 -9.42 -4.30 2.73
N VAL A 89 -8.31 -3.57 2.76
CA VAL A 89 -7.29 -3.56 1.70
C VAL A 89 -6.66 -4.95 1.52
N CYS A 90 -6.32 -5.64 2.62
CA CYS A 90 -5.82 -7.02 2.56
C CYS A 90 -6.88 -8.03 2.08
N THR A 91 -8.14 -7.88 2.50
CA THR A 91 -9.25 -8.72 2.04
C THR A 91 -9.47 -8.56 0.54
N ARG A 92 -9.49 -7.33 0.04
CA ARG A 92 -9.60 -7.05 -1.39
C ARG A 92 -8.42 -7.63 -2.17
N PHE A 93 -7.19 -7.45 -1.67
CA PHE A 93 -6.00 -8.04 -2.29
C PHE A 93 -6.14 -9.55 -2.44
N LYS A 94 -6.58 -10.23 -1.37
CA LYS A 94 -6.80 -11.68 -1.38
C LYS A 94 -7.84 -12.08 -2.42
N GLN A 95 -8.99 -11.41 -2.45
CA GLN A 95 -10.07 -11.70 -3.40
C GLN A 95 -9.63 -11.55 -4.86
N GLU A 96 -8.89 -10.48 -5.18
CA GLU A 96 -8.40 -10.24 -6.54
C GLU A 96 -7.35 -11.28 -6.97
N MET A 97 -6.46 -11.69 -6.07
CA MET A 97 -5.48 -12.75 -6.36
C MET A 97 -6.17 -14.10 -6.56
N GLU A 98 -7.12 -14.46 -5.70
CA GLU A 98 -7.90 -15.70 -5.83
C GLU A 98 -8.76 -15.71 -7.09
N ALA A 99 -9.33 -14.57 -7.50
CA ALA A 99 -10.06 -14.43 -8.77
C ALA A 99 -9.15 -14.68 -9.98
N ASN A 100 -7.85 -14.42 -9.86
CA ASN A 100 -6.83 -14.69 -10.88
C ASN A 100 -6.14 -16.06 -10.68
N GLN A 101 -6.69 -16.94 -9.84
CA GLN A 101 -6.15 -18.28 -9.55
C GLN A 101 -4.74 -18.25 -8.90
N ILE A 102 -4.38 -17.13 -8.25
CA ILE A 102 -3.12 -16.99 -7.52
C ILE A 102 -3.38 -17.36 -6.05
N PRO A 103 -2.72 -18.40 -5.51
CA PRO A 103 -2.90 -18.80 -4.13
C PRO A 103 -2.35 -17.75 -3.16
N VAL A 104 -3.14 -17.42 -2.13
CA VAL A 104 -2.77 -16.48 -1.06
C VAL A 104 -2.75 -17.20 0.29
N HIS A 105 -1.57 -17.29 0.92
CA HIS A 105 -1.42 -17.86 2.25
C HIS A 105 -1.52 -16.79 3.34
N LEU A 106 -2.40 -16.99 4.32
CA LEU A 106 -2.52 -16.16 5.51
C LEU A 106 -1.69 -16.78 6.64
N HIS A 107 -0.79 -16.01 7.23
CA HIS A 107 0.05 -16.45 8.35
C HIS A 107 0.17 -15.37 9.44
#